data_AF-A0A6S6M618-F1
#
_entry.id   AF-A0A6S6M618-F1
#
_cell.length_a   1.000
_cell.length_b   1.000
_cell.length_c   1.000
_cell.angle_alpha   90.00
_cell.angle_beta   90.00
_cell.angle_gamma   90.00
#
_symmetry.space_group_name_H-M   'P 1'
#
loop_
_entity.id
_entity.type
_entity.pdbx_description
1 polymer ?
#
loop_
_entity_poly.entity_id
_entity_poly.type
_entity_poly.pdbx_seq_one_letter_code
_entity_poly.pdbx_strand_id
1 'polypeptide(L)'
;MELAKAWFRGEKLSVPTELQTLLFSTSLLREVKLLNGVPEKVTRLPMRGEGRNHDLALIGETGDHRVTVCIEAKADEAFGNETVSEYWQRAMKRRESGISTKAPERIQALLQMVGHPEIPTDKLRWGAVRYQLLAAMCGTALQAKIDSSSLALFVVHEFHTDLTNEVNVIRNHGDLERLVQTLSSDAITVEPNNLYGPFLIDGVACYIGKIVAA
;
A
#
# COMPACT_ATOMS: atom_id res chain seq x y z
N MET A 1 -12.52 -4.89 12.93
CA MET A 1 -13.66 -5.43 12.13
C MET A 1 -14.36 -4.34 11.29
N GLU A 2 -13.84 -3.10 11.23
CA GLU A 2 -14.47 -2.00 10.48
C GLU A 2 -14.46 -2.22 8.96
N LEU A 3 -13.39 -2.84 8.42
CA LEU A 3 -13.33 -3.17 7.00
C LEU A 3 -14.49 -4.08 6.57
N ALA A 4 -14.80 -5.13 7.32
CA ALA A 4 -15.95 -5.98 7.00
C ALA A 4 -17.27 -5.19 7.02
N LYS A 5 -17.49 -4.35 8.04
CA LYS A 5 -18.72 -3.53 8.14
C LYS A 5 -18.89 -2.60 6.94
N ALA A 6 -17.81 -2.02 6.42
CA ALA A 6 -17.86 -1.13 5.26
C ALA A 6 -18.42 -1.83 4.00
N TRP A 7 -18.16 -3.13 3.84
CA TRP A 7 -18.62 -3.93 2.72
C TRP A 7 -20.00 -4.57 2.93
N PHE A 8 -20.53 -4.54 4.17
CA PHE A 8 -21.84 -5.08 4.57
C PHE A 8 -22.73 -3.99 5.18
N ARG A 9 -22.77 -2.79 4.58
CA ARG A 9 -23.65 -1.69 5.03
C ARG A 9 -25.14 -1.95 4.76
N GLY A 10 -25.46 -2.83 3.81
CA GLY A 10 -26.81 -3.30 3.54
C GLY A 10 -26.97 -4.80 3.77
N GLU A 11 -28.10 -5.37 3.36
CA GLU A 11 -28.37 -6.81 3.49
C GLU A 11 -27.46 -7.70 2.64
N LYS A 12 -26.77 -7.11 1.64
CA LYS A 12 -25.90 -7.79 0.70
C LYS A 12 -24.51 -7.16 0.71
N LEU A 13 -23.50 -7.99 0.45
CA LEU A 13 -22.14 -7.55 0.18
C LEU A 13 -22.16 -6.54 -0.98
N SER A 14 -21.56 -5.37 -0.76
CA SER A 14 -21.45 -4.33 -1.77
C SER A 14 -20.13 -3.57 -1.65
N VAL A 15 -19.68 -3.01 -2.78
CA VAL A 15 -18.48 -2.19 -2.82
C VAL A 15 -18.77 -0.86 -2.10
N PRO A 16 -17.95 -0.43 -1.12
CA PRO A 16 -18.15 0.85 -0.44
C PRO A 16 -18.18 2.03 -1.42
N THR A 17 -19.05 3.02 -1.19
CA THR A 17 -19.22 4.20 -2.06
C THR A 17 -17.92 4.98 -2.24
N GLU A 18 -17.10 5.03 -1.21
CA GLU A 18 -15.79 5.70 -1.20
C GLU A 18 -14.83 5.01 -2.16
N LEU A 19 -14.80 3.66 -2.15
CA LEU A 19 -14.02 2.89 -3.13
C LEU A 19 -14.55 3.08 -4.55
N GLN A 20 -15.87 3.11 -4.74
CA GLN A 20 -16.46 3.42 -6.06
C GLN A 20 -16.02 4.81 -6.55
N THR A 21 -16.08 5.81 -5.67
CA THR A 21 -15.69 7.20 -5.98
C THR A 21 -14.23 7.29 -6.36
N LEU A 22 -13.35 6.62 -5.62
CA LEU A 22 -11.93 6.49 -5.93
C LEU A 22 -11.71 5.90 -7.33
N LEU A 23 -12.41 4.81 -7.67
CA LEU A 23 -12.28 4.16 -8.99
C LEU A 23 -12.79 5.07 -10.12
N PHE A 24 -13.83 5.87 -9.86
CA PHE A 24 -14.38 6.85 -10.79
C PHE A 24 -13.46 8.06 -11.06
N SER A 25 -12.45 8.30 -10.22
CA SER A 25 -11.51 9.42 -10.36
C SER A 25 -10.62 9.33 -11.62
N THR A 26 -10.55 8.15 -12.26
CA THR A 26 -9.82 7.95 -13.51
C THR A 26 -10.73 7.36 -14.58
N SER A 27 -10.54 7.77 -15.84
CA SER A 27 -11.27 7.18 -16.96
C SER A 27 -10.97 5.69 -17.15
N LEU A 28 -9.76 5.25 -16.85
CA LEU A 28 -9.30 3.86 -17.01
C LEU A 28 -10.03 2.88 -16.07
N LEU A 29 -10.32 3.32 -14.85
CA LEU A 29 -10.85 2.47 -13.78
C LEU A 29 -12.35 2.68 -13.51
N ARG A 30 -12.96 3.68 -14.17
CA ARG A 30 -14.39 4.03 -14.05
C ARG A 30 -15.33 2.86 -14.30
N GLU A 31 -14.97 1.94 -15.20
CA GLU A 31 -15.81 0.80 -15.58
C GLU A 31 -15.36 -0.52 -14.95
N VAL A 32 -14.47 -0.48 -13.95
CA VAL A 32 -13.96 -1.70 -13.33
C VAL A 32 -15.08 -2.51 -12.68
N LYS A 33 -15.12 -3.79 -13.01
CA LYS A 33 -15.99 -4.78 -12.36
C LYS A 33 -15.14 -5.60 -11.41
N LEU A 34 -15.39 -5.46 -10.12
CA LEU A 34 -14.76 -6.30 -9.09
C LEU A 34 -15.45 -7.67 -9.10
N LEU A 35 -14.66 -8.73 -9.30
CA LEU A 35 -15.15 -10.09 -9.54
C LEU A 35 -15.04 -10.97 -8.29
N ASN A 36 -13.97 -10.81 -7.52
CA ASN A 36 -13.70 -11.62 -6.34
C ASN A 36 -12.88 -10.84 -5.30
N GLY A 37 -12.97 -11.27 -4.04
CA GLY A 37 -12.21 -10.72 -2.93
C GLY A 37 -11.73 -11.80 -1.96
N VAL A 38 -10.51 -11.67 -1.48
CA VAL A 38 -9.89 -12.54 -0.48
C VAL A 38 -9.44 -11.69 0.70
N PRO A 39 -10.07 -11.81 1.88
CA PRO A 39 -9.61 -11.12 3.09
C PRO A 39 -8.30 -11.73 3.58
N GLU A 40 -7.49 -10.95 4.30
CA GLU A 40 -6.24 -11.41 4.94
C GLU A 40 -5.31 -12.14 3.95
N LYS A 41 -5.20 -11.58 2.74
CA LYS A 41 -4.44 -12.18 1.65
C LYS A 41 -2.95 -12.00 1.89
N VAL A 42 -2.24 -13.08 2.15
CA VAL A 42 -0.77 -13.06 2.25
C VAL A 42 -0.12 -13.20 0.87
N THR A 43 0.63 -12.17 0.47
CA THR A 43 1.50 -12.16 -0.71
C THR A 43 2.95 -12.37 -0.28
N ARG A 44 3.65 -13.36 -0.85
CA ARG A 44 5.07 -13.56 -0.52
C ARG A 44 5.89 -12.39 -1.05
N LEU A 45 6.67 -11.76 -0.17
CA LEU A 45 7.65 -10.74 -0.52
C LEU A 45 9.03 -11.36 -0.81
N PRO A 46 9.97 -10.64 -1.45
CA PRO A 46 11.33 -11.11 -1.65
C PRO A 46 12.03 -11.47 -0.33
N MET A 47 13.00 -12.38 -0.43
CA MET A 47 13.71 -12.98 0.70
C MET A 47 12.81 -13.81 1.63
N ARG A 48 13.43 -14.67 2.45
CA ARG A 48 12.71 -15.52 3.40
C ARG A 48 12.17 -14.66 4.56
N GLY A 49 10.93 -14.88 4.96
CA GLY A 49 10.25 -14.14 6.03
C GLY A 49 8.73 -14.19 5.84
N GLU A 50 8.02 -13.42 6.65
CA GLU A 50 6.57 -13.25 6.50
C GLU A 50 6.25 -12.54 5.17
N GLY A 51 5.09 -12.85 4.58
CA GLY A 51 4.59 -12.13 3.42
C GLY A 51 4.01 -10.77 3.80
N ARG A 52 3.52 -10.03 2.80
CA ARG A 52 2.63 -8.91 3.03
C ARG A 52 1.21 -9.45 3.19
N ASN A 53 0.64 -9.32 4.38
CA ASN A 53 -0.78 -9.59 4.60
C ASN A 53 -1.61 -8.38 4.19
N HIS A 54 -2.42 -8.48 3.15
CA HIS A 54 -3.36 -7.43 2.74
C HIS A 54 -4.70 -7.66 3.43
N ASP A 55 -5.27 -6.64 4.07
CA ASP A 55 -6.56 -6.80 4.78
C ASP A 55 -7.67 -7.28 3.82
N LEU A 56 -7.63 -6.80 2.57
CA LEU A 56 -8.45 -7.33 1.48
C LEU A 56 -7.71 -7.22 0.15
N ALA A 57 -7.64 -8.32 -0.61
CA ALA A 57 -7.20 -8.32 -2.00
C ALA A 57 -8.39 -8.63 -2.91
N LEU A 58 -8.60 -7.79 -3.92
CA LEU A 58 -9.67 -7.90 -4.90
C LEU A 58 -9.08 -8.10 -6.29
N ILE A 59 -9.81 -8.83 -7.13
CA ILE A 59 -9.55 -8.95 -8.55
C ILE A 59 -10.73 -8.36 -9.29
N GLY A 60 -10.45 -7.54 -10.30
CA GLY A 60 -11.45 -6.99 -11.19
C GLY A 60 -10.95 -6.89 -12.64
N GLU A 61 -11.82 -6.42 -13.51
CA GLU A 61 -11.56 -6.25 -14.93
C GLU A 61 -12.15 -4.93 -15.44
N THR A 62 -11.44 -4.24 -16.33
CA THR A 62 -11.89 -3.02 -17.02
C THR A 62 -11.30 -3.02 -18.44
N GLY A 63 -12.15 -2.96 -19.47
CA GLY A 63 -11.71 -3.19 -20.85
C GLY A 63 -10.90 -4.49 -20.98
N ASP A 64 -9.71 -4.40 -21.58
CA ASP A 64 -8.76 -5.52 -21.72
C ASP A 64 -7.81 -5.66 -20.52
N HIS A 65 -8.00 -4.88 -19.46
CA HIS A 65 -7.15 -4.89 -18.28
C HIS A 65 -7.75 -5.74 -17.16
N ARG A 66 -6.96 -6.71 -16.69
CA ARG A 66 -7.15 -7.28 -15.37
C ARG A 66 -6.49 -6.40 -14.31
N VAL A 67 -7.20 -6.18 -13.21
CA VAL A 67 -6.88 -5.24 -12.13
C VAL A 67 -6.81 -5.98 -10.81
N THR A 68 -5.72 -5.80 -10.07
CA THR A 68 -5.61 -6.23 -8.67
C THR A 68 -5.72 -5.02 -7.76
N VAL A 69 -6.60 -5.07 -6.77
CA VAL A 69 -6.74 -4.00 -5.76
C VAL A 69 -6.42 -4.58 -4.39
N CYS A 70 -5.40 -4.05 -3.72
CA CYS A 70 -5.06 -4.44 -2.37
C CYS A 70 -5.37 -3.30 -1.41
N ILE A 71 -6.20 -3.57 -0.42
CA ILE A 71 -6.65 -2.62 0.59
C ILE A 71 -5.89 -2.85 1.90
N GLU A 72 -5.41 -1.76 2.48
CA GLU A 72 -4.99 -1.69 3.88
C GLU A 72 -5.99 -0.79 4.64
N ALA A 73 -6.65 -1.35 5.63
CA ALA A 73 -7.51 -0.64 6.56
C ALA A 73 -6.68 0.01 7.67
N LYS A 74 -7.05 1.24 8.04
CA LYS A 74 -6.48 1.95 9.19
C LYS A 74 -7.58 2.68 9.94
N ALA A 75 -7.59 2.59 11.27
CA ALA A 75 -8.36 3.52 12.08
C ALA A 75 -7.41 4.63 12.55
N ASP A 76 -6.65 4.38 13.61
CA ASP A 76 -5.69 5.29 14.21
C ASP A 76 -4.26 4.69 14.30
N GLU A 77 -4.08 3.45 13.87
CA GLU A 77 -2.81 2.76 13.92
C GLU A 77 -1.80 3.36 12.93
N ALA A 78 -0.52 3.41 13.31
CA ALA A 78 0.54 3.85 12.40
C ALA A 78 0.78 2.83 11.27
N PHE A 79 1.45 3.27 10.20
CA PHE A 79 2.04 2.39 9.20
C PHE A 79 3.34 1.74 9.72
N GLY A 80 3.21 1.02 10.83
CA GLY A 80 4.33 0.41 11.53
C GLY A 80 5.16 1.43 12.32
N ASN A 81 6.18 0.93 12.99
CA ASN A 81 6.97 1.72 13.95
C ASN A 81 8.24 2.31 13.34
N GLU A 82 8.61 1.91 12.13
CA GLU A 82 9.92 2.23 11.56
C GLU A 82 9.79 2.74 10.12
N THR A 83 10.58 3.75 9.80
CA THR A 83 10.91 4.08 8.42
C THR A 83 11.84 3.01 7.82
N VAL A 84 12.05 3.07 6.50
CA VAL A 84 12.99 2.19 5.81
C VAL A 84 14.40 2.35 6.37
N SER A 85 14.84 3.59 6.64
CA SER A 85 16.18 3.84 7.18
C SER A 85 16.32 3.37 8.64
N GLU A 86 15.33 3.61 9.49
CA GLU A 86 15.32 3.13 10.88
C GLU A 86 15.39 1.60 10.92
N TYR A 87 14.58 0.93 10.09
CA TYR A 87 14.55 -0.53 10.04
C TYR A 87 15.87 -1.10 9.52
N TRP A 88 16.48 -0.45 8.51
CA TRP A 88 17.80 -0.80 8.01
C TRP A 88 18.87 -0.68 9.11
N GLN A 89 18.95 0.47 9.78
CA GLN A 89 19.92 0.73 10.84
C GLN A 89 19.78 -0.27 11.99
N ARG A 90 18.54 -0.55 12.44
CA ARG A 90 18.28 -1.56 13.47
C ARG A 90 18.74 -2.94 13.03
N ALA A 91 18.50 -3.32 11.78
CA ALA A 91 18.93 -4.61 11.24
C ALA A 91 20.46 -4.73 11.14
N MET A 92 21.17 -3.66 10.78
CA MET A 92 22.64 -3.63 10.76
C MET A 92 23.22 -3.76 12.17
N LYS A 93 22.71 -3.02 13.15
CA LYS A 93 23.13 -3.14 14.57
C LYS A 93 22.95 -4.56 15.11
N ARG A 94 21.86 -5.23 14.73
CA ARG A 94 21.64 -6.64 15.08
C ARG A 94 22.70 -7.58 14.50
N ARG A 95 23.16 -7.33 13.28
CA ARG A 95 24.24 -8.12 12.66
C ARG A 95 25.56 -7.90 13.36
N GLU A 96 25.88 -6.65 13.69
CA GLU A 96 27.07 -6.28 14.45
C GLU A 96 27.10 -6.95 15.82
N SER A 97 25.93 -7.16 16.45
CA SER A 97 25.80 -7.93 17.69
C SER A 97 25.70 -9.46 17.51
N GLY A 98 25.94 -9.98 16.29
CA GLY A 98 25.96 -11.42 15.99
C GLY A 98 24.59 -12.05 15.76
N ILE A 99 23.50 -11.27 15.73
CA ILE A 99 22.15 -11.77 15.48
C ILE A 99 21.90 -11.85 13.97
N SER A 100 21.72 -13.07 13.46
CA SER A 100 21.36 -13.30 12.05
C SER A 100 19.98 -12.72 11.71
N THR A 101 19.91 -11.95 10.63
CA THR A 101 18.68 -11.36 10.08
C THR A 101 18.85 -11.16 8.58
N LYS A 102 17.78 -11.28 7.80
CA LYS A 102 17.74 -10.97 6.35
C LYS A 102 17.00 -9.66 6.03
N ALA A 103 16.73 -8.85 7.04
CA ALA A 103 16.04 -7.57 6.86
C ALA A 103 16.76 -6.63 5.89
N PRO A 104 18.10 -6.46 5.91
CA PRO A 104 18.78 -5.58 4.96
C PRO A 104 18.60 -6.03 3.50
N GLU A 105 18.78 -7.32 3.21
CA GLU A 105 18.59 -7.84 1.84
C GLU A 105 17.14 -7.71 1.40
N ARG A 106 16.18 -7.89 2.32
CA ARG A 106 14.77 -7.71 2.00
C ARG A 106 14.46 -6.26 1.67
N ILE A 107 14.93 -5.31 2.48
CA ILE A 107 14.76 -3.88 2.22
C ILE A 107 15.36 -3.54 0.86
N GLN A 108 16.58 -4.00 0.58
CA GLN A 108 17.24 -3.76 -0.70
C GLN A 108 16.47 -4.36 -1.88
N ALA A 109 15.90 -5.56 -1.74
CA ALA A 109 15.10 -6.18 -2.78
C ALA A 109 13.79 -5.40 -3.06
N LEU A 110 13.13 -4.88 -2.01
CA LEU A 110 11.94 -4.02 -2.18
C LEU A 110 12.29 -2.67 -2.82
N LEU A 111 13.42 -2.09 -2.43
CA LEU A 111 13.96 -0.86 -3.01
C LEU A 111 14.33 -1.03 -4.50
N GLN A 112 14.85 -2.20 -4.87
CA GLN A 112 15.08 -2.54 -6.27
C GLN A 112 13.79 -2.59 -7.09
N MET A 113 12.69 -3.11 -6.53
CA MET A 113 11.39 -3.17 -7.22
C MET A 113 10.84 -1.80 -7.57
N VAL A 114 11.11 -0.79 -6.74
CA VAL A 114 10.69 0.60 -6.97
C VAL A 114 11.73 1.42 -7.75
N GLY A 115 12.79 0.80 -8.26
CA GLY A 115 13.81 1.45 -9.09
C GLY A 115 14.90 2.21 -8.33
N HIS A 116 15.02 2.03 -7.02
CA HIS A 116 15.94 2.78 -6.15
C HIS A 116 16.80 1.86 -5.28
N PRO A 117 17.71 1.06 -5.86
CA PRO A 117 18.45 0.02 -5.14
C PRO A 117 19.51 0.54 -4.16
N GLU A 118 19.61 1.86 -3.95
CA GLU A 118 20.61 2.45 -3.07
C GLU A 118 20.40 2.06 -1.60
N ILE A 119 21.48 2.06 -0.82
CA ILE A 119 21.41 1.83 0.64
C ILE A 119 20.56 2.92 1.27
N PRO A 120 19.45 2.59 1.96
CA PRO A 120 18.59 3.59 2.54
C PRO A 120 19.30 4.29 3.70
N THR A 121 19.46 5.60 3.57
CA THR A 121 19.91 6.48 4.65
C THR A 121 18.85 7.55 4.88
N ASP A 122 18.88 8.21 6.03
CA ASP A 122 17.93 9.28 6.37
C ASP A 122 18.00 10.46 5.39
N LYS A 123 19.08 10.56 4.62
CA LYS A 123 19.30 11.60 3.61
C LYS A 123 18.70 11.26 2.24
N LEU A 124 18.32 10.00 2.02
CA LEU A 124 17.70 9.56 0.77
C LEU A 124 16.18 9.57 0.90
N ARG A 125 15.50 9.86 -0.22
CA ARG A 125 14.03 10.02 -0.28
C ARG A 125 13.29 8.82 0.31
N TRP A 126 13.74 7.60 -0.02
CA TRP A 126 13.16 6.37 0.49
C TRP A 126 13.43 6.10 1.97
N GLY A 127 14.48 6.69 2.56
CA GLY A 127 14.82 6.47 3.96
C GLY A 127 13.71 6.90 4.91
N ALA A 128 13.04 8.02 4.61
CA ALA A 128 11.97 8.59 5.44
C ALA A 128 10.57 7.96 5.23
N VAL A 129 10.43 7.08 4.24
CA VAL A 129 9.17 6.36 3.96
C VAL A 129 8.94 5.29 5.03
N ARG A 130 7.70 5.08 5.46
CA ARG A 130 7.35 3.96 6.35
C ARG A 130 7.61 2.62 5.67
N TYR A 131 8.33 1.72 6.34
CA TYR A 131 8.63 0.41 5.74
C TYR A 131 7.36 -0.38 5.36
N GLN A 132 6.30 -0.28 6.18
CA GLN A 132 5.01 -0.93 5.89
C GLN A 132 4.39 -0.43 4.58
N LEU A 133 4.54 0.85 4.25
CA LEU A 133 4.03 1.43 3.00
C LEU A 133 4.83 0.94 1.78
N LEU A 134 6.16 0.92 1.86
CA LEU A 134 7.01 0.32 0.82
C LEU A 134 6.65 -1.16 0.59
N ALA A 135 6.53 -1.92 1.68
CA ALA A 135 6.18 -3.33 1.64
C ALA A 135 4.75 -3.56 1.10
N ALA A 136 3.80 -2.68 1.43
CA ALA A 136 2.44 -2.73 0.91
C ALA A 136 2.41 -2.51 -0.59
N MET A 137 3.07 -1.46 -1.09
CA MET A 137 3.14 -1.17 -2.52
C MET A 137 3.78 -2.32 -3.31
N CYS A 138 4.95 -2.79 -2.87
CA CYS A 138 5.63 -3.91 -3.51
C CYS A 138 4.81 -5.21 -3.42
N GLY A 139 4.14 -5.44 -2.29
CA GLY A 139 3.22 -6.56 -2.12
C GLY A 139 2.06 -6.52 -3.11
N THR A 140 1.47 -5.35 -3.34
CA THR A 140 0.39 -5.14 -4.31
C THR A 140 0.87 -5.42 -5.74
N ALA A 141 2.06 -4.96 -6.12
CA ALA A 141 2.65 -5.25 -7.43
C ALA A 141 2.89 -6.76 -7.64
N LEU A 142 3.40 -7.45 -6.61
CA LEU A 142 3.62 -8.90 -6.66
C LEU A 142 2.30 -9.67 -6.71
N GLN A 143 1.28 -9.23 -5.96
CA GLN A 143 -0.04 -9.83 -6.01
C GLN A 143 -0.66 -9.66 -7.40
N ALA A 144 -0.50 -8.49 -8.02
CA ALA A 144 -0.91 -8.27 -9.39
C ALA A 144 -0.24 -9.22 -10.38
N LYS A 145 1.07 -9.49 -10.24
CA LYS A 145 1.74 -10.52 -11.05
C LYS A 145 1.15 -11.91 -10.85
N ILE A 146 0.87 -12.29 -9.60
CA ILE A 146 0.24 -13.59 -9.28
C ILE A 146 -1.14 -13.69 -9.95
N ASP A 147 -1.90 -12.60 -9.93
CA ASP A 147 -3.23 -12.54 -10.54
C ASP A 147 -3.19 -12.35 -12.06
N SER A 148 -2.00 -12.19 -12.66
CA SER A 148 -1.82 -11.81 -14.08
C SER A 148 -2.54 -10.49 -14.43
N SER A 149 -2.54 -9.55 -13.49
CA SER A 149 -3.10 -8.21 -13.63
C SER A 149 -2.09 -7.25 -14.25
N SER A 150 -2.54 -6.48 -15.25
CA SER A 150 -1.75 -5.43 -15.87
C SER A 150 -1.75 -4.13 -15.06
N LEU A 151 -2.76 -3.95 -14.21
CA LEU A 151 -2.94 -2.80 -13.33
C LEU A 151 -3.02 -3.25 -11.87
N ALA A 152 -2.41 -2.49 -10.97
CA ALA A 152 -2.47 -2.72 -9.54
C ALA A 152 -2.86 -1.45 -8.79
N LEU A 153 -3.72 -1.56 -7.79
CA LEU A 153 -4.14 -0.44 -6.94
C LEU A 153 -3.82 -0.78 -5.49
N PHE A 154 -2.96 0.01 -4.85
CA PHE A 154 -2.80 0.00 -3.41
C PHE A 154 -3.71 1.07 -2.81
N VAL A 155 -4.69 0.66 -2.01
CA VAL A 155 -5.68 1.57 -1.42
C VAL A 155 -5.54 1.57 0.10
N VAL A 156 -5.35 2.74 0.69
CA VAL A 156 -5.51 2.94 2.13
C VAL A 156 -6.97 3.30 2.40
N HIS A 157 -7.65 2.49 3.20
CA HIS A 157 -9.01 2.76 3.66
C HIS A 157 -8.97 3.18 5.13
N GLU A 158 -9.13 4.49 5.38
CA GLU A 158 -9.16 5.03 6.73
C GLU A 158 -10.59 5.04 7.29
N PHE A 159 -10.72 4.68 8.56
CA PHE A 159 -11.98 4.68 9.32
C PHE A 159 -11.90 5.75 10.40
N HIS A 160 -12.53 6.90 10.15
CA HIS A 160 -12.53 8.04 11.06
C HIS A 160 -13.78 7.98 11.92
N THR A 161 -13.61 7.93 13.24
CA THR A 161 -14.74 7.89 14.21
C THR A 161 -14.46 8.86 15.34
N ASP A 162 -15.43 9.08 16.23
CA ASP A 162 -15.23 9.90 17.45
C ASP A 162 -14.11 9.38 18.38
N LEU A 163 -13.67 8.12 18.17
CA LEU A 163 -12.57 7.51 18.91
C LEU A 163 -11.21 7.71 18.23
N THR A 164 -11.17 8.22 17.00
CA THR A 164 -9.91 8.44 16.30
C THR A 164 -9.18 9.67 16.81
N ASN A 165 -7.86 9.54 16.93
CA ASN A 165 -7.00 10.63 17.35
C ASN A 165 -6.53 11.44 16.13
N GLU A 166 -6.84 12.73 16.10
CA GLU A 166 -6.50 13.63 15.00
C GLU A 166 -4.99 13.65 14.68
N VAL A 167 -4.13 13.58 15.70
CA VAL A 167 -2.66 13.54 15.51
C VAL A 167 -2.24 12.28 14.76
N ASN A 168 -2.89 11.14 15.05
CA ASN A 168 -2.62 9.89 14.35
C ASN A 168 -3.11 9.94 12.90
N VAL A 169 -4.28 10.54 12.66
CA VAL A 169 -4.82 10.73 11.30
C VAL A 169 -3.90 11.62 10.47
N ILE A 170 -3.45 12.76 11.01
CA ILE A 170 -2.51 13.68 10.35
C ILE A 170 -1.19 12.96 10.06
N ARG A 171 -0.65 12.20 11.02
CA ARG A 171 0.57 11.39 10.82
C ARG A 171 0.41 10.41 9.67
N ASN A 172 -0.68 9.64 9.65
CA ASN A 172 -0.93 8.64 8.62
C ASN A 172 -1.08 9.26 7.24
N HIS A 173 -1.77 10.40 7.15
CA HIS A 173 -1.86 11.20 5.93
C HIS A 173 -0.47 11.62 5.45
N GLY A 174 0.34 12.23 6.32
CA GLY A 174 1.70 12.68 5.97
C GLY A 174 2.64 11.53 5.58
N ASP A 175 2.50 10.35 6.19
CA ASP A 175 3.28 9.17 5.83
C ASP A 175 2.90 8.64 4.43
N LEU A 176 1.60 8.61 4.08
CA LEU A 176 1.14 8.23 2.75
C LEU A 176 1.54 9.26 1.68
N GLU A 177 1.38 10.55 1.98
CA GLU A 177 1.81 11.63 1.10
C GLU A 177 3.30 11.54 0.79
N ARG A 178 4.12 11.26 1.80
CA ARG A 178 5.56 11.06 1.61
C ARG A 178 5.87 9.90 0.67
N LEU A 179 5.13 8.78 0.71
CA LEU A 179 5.29 7.70 -0.25
C LEU A 179 4.99 8.19 -1.68
N VAL A 180 3.85 8.87 -1.88
CA VAL A 180 3.42 9.35 -3.20
C VAL A 180 4.40 10.37 -3.77
N GLN A 181 4.87 11.32 -2.95
CA GLN A 181 5.89 12.29 -3.34
C GLN A 181 7.20 11.59 -3.70
N THR A 182 7.61 10.58 -2.91
CA THR A 182 8.84 9.80 -3.18
C THR A 182 8.79 9.12 -4.55
N LEU A 183 7.61 8.62 -4.97
CA LEU A 183 7.41 7.96 -6.26
C LEU A 183 7.27 8.94 -7.44
N SER A 184 6.62 10.07 -7.24
CA SER A 184 6.27 11.02 -8.33
C SER A 184 7.36 12.02 -8.66
N SER A 185 8.36 12.22 -7.79
CA SER A 185 9.37 13.29 -7.90
C SER A 185 8.83 14.72 -7.83
N ASP A 186 7.51 14.91 -7.86
CA ASP A 186 6.81 16.17 -7.70
C ASP A 186 6.26 16.34 -6.27
N ALA A 187 6.03 17.60 -5.89
CA ALA A 187 5.29 17.93 -4.68
C ALA A 187 3.79 17.67 -4.94
N ILE A 188 3.36 16.45 -4.64
CA ILE A 188 1.96 16.04 -4.71
C ILE A 188 1.33 16.11 -3.32
N THR A 189 0.15 16.71 -3.24
CA THR A 189 -0.73 16.62 -2.06
C THR A 189 -1.71 15.46 -2.24
N VAL A 190 -1.77 14.57 -1.24
CA VAL A 190 -2.63 13.39 -1.28
C VAL A 190 -4.01 13.70 -0.71
N GLU A 191 -5.01 13.72 -1.58
CA GLU A 191 -6.41 13.95 -1.26
C GLU A 191 -7.18 12.63 -1.28
N PRO A 192 -8.16 12.44 -0.39
CA PRO A 192 -9.07 11.31 -0.45
C PRO A 192 -9.80 11.23 -1.81
N ASN A 193 -10.14 10.01 -2.22
CA ASN A 193 -10.87 9.68 -3.43
C ASN A 193 -10.15 10.03 -4.74
N ASN A 194 -8.85 10.32 -4.70
CA ASN A 194 -8.01 10.47 -5.88
C ASN A 194 -7.01 9.32 -6.02
N LEU A 195 -6.74 8.92 -7.27
CA LEU A 195 -5.71 7.96 -7.61
C LEU A 195 -4.45 8.65 -8.12
N TYR A 196 -3.30 8.19 -7.63
CA TYR A 196 -1.97 8.69 -7.95
C TYR A 196 -1.17 7.62 -8.68
N GLY A 197 -0.58 7.96 -9.83
CA GLY A 197 0.17 7.04 -10.68
C GLY A 197 -0.19 7.19 -12.17
N PRO A 198 0.15 6.21 -13.02
CA PRO A 198 0.78 4.94 -12.65
C PRO A 198 2.25 5.11 -12.27
N PHE A 199 2.68 4.38 -11.25
CA PHE A 199 4.08 4.16 -10.92
C PHE A 199 4.49 2.77 -11.39
N LEU A 200 5.64 2.65 -12.04
CA LEU A 200 6.13 1.35 -12.47
C LEU A 200 6.84 0.65 -11.31
N ILE A 201 6.22 -0.40 -10.76
CA ILE A 201 6.76 -1.16 -9.63
C ILE A 201 6.95 -2.61 -10.07
N ASP A 202 8.20 -3.05 -10.13
CA ASP A 202 8.58 -4.39 -10.59
C ASP A 202 7.94 -4.74 -11.97
N GLY A 203 7.81 -3.75 -12.85
CA GLY A 203 7.19 -3.92 -14.18
C GLY A 203 5.67 -3.90 -14.22
N VAL A 204 4.98 -3.61 -13.10
CA VAL A 204 3.52 -3.45 -13.03
C VAL A 204 3.15 -1.97 -12.90
N ALA A 205 2.10 -1.53 -13.61
CA ALA A 205 1.54 -0.20 -13.45
C ALA A 205 0.70 -0.12 -12.17
N CYS A 206 1.23 0.55 -11.14
CA CYS A 206 0.63 0.66 -9.83
C CYS A 206 0.05 2.05 -9.58
N TYR A 207 -1.15 2.11 -9.03
CA TYR A 207 -1.79 3.32 -8.52
C TYR A 207 -1.88 3.28 -6.99
N ILE A 208 -1.83 4.45 -6.36
CA ILE A 208 -2.08 4.63 -4.93
C ILE A 208 -3.37 5.42 -4.78
N GLY A 209 -4.25 4.97 -3.89
CA GLY A 209 -5.44 5.71 -3.49
C GLY A 209 -5.61 5.77 -1.99
N LYS A 210 -6.35 6.77 -1.54
CA LYS A 210 -6.84 6.88 -0.16
C LYS A 210 -8.35 7.06 -0.19
N ILE A 211 -9.06 6.35 0.66
CA ILE A 211 -10.49 6.54 0.92
C ILE A 211 -10.72 6.67 2.42
N VAL A 212 -11.74 7.42 2.80
CA VAL A 212 -12.07 7.69 4.20
C VAL A 212 -13.55 7.38 4.42
N ALA A 213 -13.84 6.46 5.33
CA ALA A 213 -15.17 6.18 5.82
C ALA A 213 -15.33 6.82 7.22
N ALA A 214 -16.50 7.43 7.44
CA ALA A 214 -16.95 7.92 8.74
C ALA A 214 -17.86 6.90 9.43
#